data_AF-X1MVT7-F1
#
_entry.id   AF-X1MVT7-F1
#
_cell.length_a   1.000
_cell.length_b   1.000
_cell.length_c   1.000
_cell.angle_alpha   90.00
_cell.angle_beta   90.00
_cell.angle_gamma   90.00
#
_symmetry.space_group_name_H-M   'P 1'
#
loop_
_entity.id
_entity.type
_entity.pdbx_description
1 polymer ?
#
loop_
_entity_poly.entity_id
_entity_poly.type
_entity_poly.pdbx_seq_one_letter_code
_entity_poly.pdbx_strand_id
1 'polypeptide(L)'
;APVDGKAEKRQKGAKLHYNAQLRSMCWRLASSLLRTGGKFYEYYLKEKDKYQHRFRDESRLIVPATQLPKKDGKRYEPEYMISAGHVHNMALRKMIKLFLTLLWLSWREGEGLPTREPYPVEYLGHEHPITPEEMCDR
;
A
#
# COMPACT_ATOMS: atom_id res chain seq x y z
N ALA A 1 6.51 -2.73 -11.98
CA ALA A 1 5.61 -3.87 -11.70
C ALA A 1 6.48 -5.09 -11.39
N PRO A 2 5.98 -6.18 -10.78
CA PRO A 2 6.71 -7.44 -10.84
C PRO A 2 6.84 -7.86 -12.31
N VAL A 3 8.04 -8.30 -12.70
CA VAL A 3 8.28 -8.96 -13.98
C VAL A 3 8.19 -10.45 -13.69
N ASP A 4 7.31 -11.18 -14.38
CA ASP A 4 7.08 -12.61 -14.19
C ASP A 4 6.72 -13.02 -12.74
N GLY A 5 5.94 -12.18 -12.06
CA GLY A 5 5.53 -12.42 -10.67
C GLY A 5 6.65 -12.22 -9.63
N LYS A 6 7.87 -11.86 -10.04
CA LYS A 6 9.01 -11.62 -9.16
C LYS A 6 9.33 -10.13 -9.04
N ALA A 7 9.86 -9.75 -7.88
CA ALA A 7 10.33 -8.39 -7.67
C ALA A 7 11.54 -8.11 -8.58
N GLU A 8 11.42 -7.10 -9.43
CA GLU A 8 12.48 -6.68 -10.36
C GLU A 8 13.72 -6.20 -9.58
N LYS A 9 14.88 -6.80 -9.87
CA LYS A 9 16.16 -6.42 -9.28
C LYS A 9 16.86 -5.42 -10.20
N ARG A 10 17.51 -4.42 -9.61
CA ARG A 10 18.36 -3.48 -10.36
C ARG A 10 19.53 -4.24 -10.96
N GLN A 11 19.76 -4.07 -12.26
CA GLN A 11 20.93 -4.56 -12.96
C GLN A 11 21.76 -3.36 -13.45
N LYS A 12 23.09 -3.46 -13.34
CA LYS A 12 23.98 -2.36 -13.76
C LYS A 12 23.78 -2.09 -15.25
N GLY A 13 23.53 -0.84 -15.61
CA GLY A 13 23.32 -0.41 -17.00
C GLY A 13 21.92 -0.66 -17.58
N ALA A 14 21.04 -1.38 -16.89
CA ALA A 14 19.67 -1.63 -17.35
C ALA A 14 18.66 -0.67 -16.71
N LYS A 15 17.66 -0.25 -17.49
CA LYS A 15 16.52 0.53 -16.99
C LYS A 15 15.48 -0.40 -16.37
N LEU A 16 14.92 0.03 -15.23
CA LEU A 16 13.78 -0.65 -14.61
C LEU A 16 12.50 -0.40 -15.42
N HIS A 17 11.55 -1.32 -15.35
CA HIS A 17 10.24 -1.19 -16.01
C HIS A 17 9.29 -0.22 -15.28
N TYR A 18 9.75 0.42 -14.21
CA TYR A 18 9.00 1.43 -13.48
C TYR A 18 9.92 2.56 -13.02
N ASN A 19 9.31 3.72 -12.78
CA ASN A 19 10.04 4.85 -12.23
C ASN A 19 10.33 4.66 -10.73
N ALA A 20 11.58 4.35 -10.39
CA ALA A 20 11.99 4.10 -9.02
C ALA A 20 11.96 5.36 -8.13
N GLN A 21 12.20 6.55 -8.70
CA GLN A 21 12.16 7.81 -7.97
C GLN A 21 10.72 8.14 -7.56
N LEU A 22 9.78 8.09 -8.50
CA LEU A 22 8.36 8.34 -8.20
C LEU A 22 7.80 7.34 -7.19
N ARG A 23 8.21 6.06 -7.28
CA ARG A 23 7.85 5.06 -6.27
C ARG A 23 8.39 5.40 -4.88
N SER A 24 9.63 5.89 -4.80
CA SER A 24 10.21 6.36 -3.52
C SER A 24 9.45 7.59 -2.99
N MET A 25 9.09 8.52 -3.88
CA MET A 25 8.30 9.70 -3.51
C MET A 25 6.92 9.34 -2.95
N CYS A 26 6.26 8.31 -3.48
CA CYS A 26 4.98 7.82 -2.92
C CYS A 26 5.11 7.39 -1.45
N TRP A 27 6.23 6.78 -1.06
CA TRP A 27 6.48 6.43 0.34
C TRP A 27 6.67 7.65 1.23
N ARG A 28 7.38 8.68 0.74
CA ARG A 28 7.56 9.95 1.46
C ARG A 28 6.23 10.67 1.65
N LEU A 29 5.41 10.74 0.60
CA LEU A 29 4.05 11.26 0.67
C LEU A 29 3.23 10.51 1.72
N ALA A 30 3.28 9.18 1.70
CA ALA A 30 2.55 8.37 2.66
C ALA A 30 2.95 8.65 4.11
N SER A 31 4.26 8.80 4.37
CA SER A 31 4.74 9.21 5.70
C SER A 31 4.23 10.60 6.09
N SER A 32 4.07 11.52 5.14
CA SER A 32 3.46 12.83 5.39
C SER A 32 1.98 12.69 5.78
N LEU A 33 1.19 11.93 4.99
CA LEU A 33 -0.23 11.70 5.25
C LEU A 33 -0.48 11.06 6.62
N LEU A 34 0.38 10.11 7.03
CA LEU A 34 0.32 9.52 8.36
C LEU A 34 0.53 10.55 9.48
N ARG A 35 1.40 11.54 9.27
CA ARG A 35 1.69 12.58 10.26
C ARG A 35 0.61 13.65 10.32
N THR A 36 -0.04 13.93 9.20
CA THR A 36 -1.18 14.85 9.14
C THR A 36 -2.38 14.31 9.93
N GLY A 37 -2.61 12.99 9.92
CA GLY A 37 -3.63 12.37 10.76
C GLY A 37 -5.08 12.48 10.26
N GLY A 38 -5.29 12.84 8.98
CA GLY A 38 -6.62 12.99 8.38
C GLY A 38 -7.25 11.69 7.83
N LYS A 39 -8.18 11.82 6.86
CA LYS A 39 -8.93 10.67 6.29
C LYS A 39 -8.05 9.54 5.74
N PHE A 40 -6.90 9.87 5.14
CA PHE A 40 -5.93 8.86 4.71
C PHE A 40 -5.32 8.07 5.87
N TYR A 41 -5.09 8.71 7.01
CA TYR A 41 -4.61 8.05 8.22
C TYR A 41 -5.69 7.11 8.80
N GLU A 42 -6.95 7.54 8.84
CA GLU A 42 -8.08 6.68 9.23
C GLU A 42 -8.18 5.43 8.35
N TYR A 43 -8.07 5.60 7.02
CA TYR A 43 -8.05 4.49 6.07
C TYR A 43 -6.87 3.53 6.31
N TYR A 44 -5.69 4.08 6.60
CA TYR A 44 -4.53 3.27 6.97
C TYR A 44 -4.76 2.45 8.24
N LEU A 45 -5.38 3.03 9.28
CA LEU A 45 -5.71 2.30 10.51
C LEU A 45 -6.66 1.13 10.22
N LYS A 46 -7.71 1.37 9.44
CA LYS A 46 -8.67 0.35 9.01
C LYS A 46 -7.98 -0.81 8.27
N GLU A 47 -7.12 -0.50 7.30
CA GLU A 47 -6.40 -1.54 6.56
C GLU A 47 -5.38 -2.28 7.44
N LYS A 48 -4.72 -1.58 8.36
CA LYS A 48 -3.79 -2.19 9.31
C LYS A 48 -4.50 -3.18 10.23
N ASP A 49 -5.64 -2.78 10.78
CA ASP A 49 -6.47 -3.63 11.63
C ASP A 49 -6.95 -4.88 10.88
N LYS A 50 -7.44 -4.70 9.64
CA LYS A 50 -7.81 -5.81 8.75
C LYS A 50 -6.69 -6.83 8.55
N TYR A 51 -5.45 -6.37 8.33
CA TYR A 51 -4.30 -7.28 8.24
C TYR A 51 -4.00 -7.96 9.57
N GLN A 52 -4.11 -7.24 10.70
CA GLN A 52 -3.89 -7.82 12.01
C GLN A 52 -4.89 -8.95 12.30
N HIS A 53 -6.18 -8.73 12.03
CA HIS A 53 -7.21 -9.75 12.14
C HIS A 53 -6.91 -10.95 11.25
N ARG A 54 -6.67 -10.73 9.94
CA ARG A 54 -6.36 -11.81 9.01
C ARG A 54 -5.17 -12.67 9.47
N PHE A 55 -4.08 -12.04 9.93
CA PHE A 55 -2.91 -12.79 10.38
C PHE A 55 -3.15 -13.52 11.71
N ARG A 56 -3.99 -13.00 12.60
CA ARG A 56 -4.43 -13.73 13.80
C ARG A 56 -5.27 -14.95 13.42
N ASP A 57 -6.20 -14.81 12.47
CA ASP A 57 -7.04 -15.90 11.98
C ASP A 57 -6.20 -17.00 11.30
N GLU A 58 -5.17 -16.59 10.55
CA GLU A 58 -4.14 -17.49 9.98
C GLU A 58 -3.18 -18.09 11.04
N SER A 59 -3.40 -17.85 12.34
CA SER A 59 -2.53 -18.30 13.44
C SER A 59 -1.07 -17.82 13.35
N ARG A 60 -0.85 -16.65 12.73
CA ARG A 60 0.48 -16.02 12.59
C ARG A 60 0.71 -14.98 13.67
N LEU A 61 1.87 -15.06 14.32
CA LEU A 61 2.28 -14.13 15.37
C LEU A 61 2.85 -12.83 14.77
N ILE A 62 2.24 -11.71 15.14
CA ILE A 62 2.72 -10.38 14.74
C ILE A 62 3.73 -9.90 15.79
N VAL A 63 5.00 -9.83 15.42
CA VAL A 63 6.08 -9.52 16.35
C VAL A 63 6.88 -8.30 15.90
N PRO A 64 7.51 -7.54 16.81
CA PRO A 64 8.52 -6.57 16.45
C PRO A 64 9.64 -7.24 15.64
N ALA A 65 10.23 -6.52 14.69
CA ALA A 65 11.34 -7.05 13.90
C ALA A 65 12.52 -7.49 14.77
N THR A 66 12.62 -7.03 16.01
CA THR A 66 13.64 -7.45 16.99
C THR A 66 13.55 -8.91 17.42
N GLN A 67 12.32 -9.45 17.45
CA GLN A 67 12.01 -10.79 17.95
C GLN A 67 12.02 -11.86 16.85
N LEU A 68 12.18 -11.47 15.59
CA LEU A 68 12.27 -12.44 14.48
C LEU A 68 13.53 -13.31 14.62
N PRO A 69 13.43 -14.61 14.29
CA PRO A 69 14.56 -15.52 14.30
C PRO A 69 15.61 -15.09 13.28
N LYS A 70 16.86 -15.48 13.53
CA LYS A 70 17.98 -15.28 12.61
C LYS A 70 18.32 -16.59 11.91
N LYS A 71 18.65 -16.49 10.62
CA LYS A 71 19.28 -17.54 9.82
C LYS A 71 20.44 -16.90 9.06
N ASP A 72 21.64 -17.46 9.17
CA ASP A 72 22.87 -16.93 8.57
C ASP A 72 23.13 -15.45 8.93
N GLY A 73 22.90 -15.11 10.20
CA GLY A 73 23.07 -13.75 10.73
C GLY A 73 21.98 -12.74 10.33
N LYS A 74 21.06 -13.11 9.43
CA LYS A 74 19.97 -12.25 8.96
C LYS A 74 18.64 -12.65 9.58
N ARG A 75 17.81 -11.66 9.93
CA ARG A 75 16.45 -11.91 10.41
C ARG A 75 15.57 -12.37 9.25
N TYR A 76 14.70 -13.35 9.51
CA TYR A 76 13.74 -13.84 8.53
C TYR A 76 12.37 -14.06 9.18
N GLU A 77 11.32 -14.07 8.36
CA GLU A 77 9.96 -14.35 8.79
C GLU A 77 9.64 -15.82 8.51
N PRO A 78 9.54 -16.68 9.54
CA PRO A 78 9.02 -18.03 9.38
C PRO A 78 7.51 -18.00 9.09
N GLU A 79 6.94 -19.11 8.64
CA GLU A 79 5.54 -19.22 8.22
C GLU A 79 4.55 -18.73 9.30
N TYR A 80 4.82 -19.05 10.57
CA TYR A 80 3.99 -18.72 11.72
C TYR A 80 4.27 -17.32 12.31
N MET A 81 5.15 -16.51 11.73
CA MET A 81 5.40 -15.13 12.19
C MET A 81 5.32 -14.10 11.06
N ILE A 82 5.06 -12.85 11.43
CA ILE A 82 5.20 -11.70 10.55
C ILE A 82 5.66 -10.49 11.35
N SER A 83 6.55 -9.67 10.77
CA SER A 83 6.96 -8.44 11.44
C SER A 83 5.83 -7.41 11.45
N ALA A 84 5.69 -6.69 12.57
CA ALA A 84 4.81 -5.53 12.66
C ALA A 84 5.14 -4.46 11.59
N GLY A 85 6.41 -4.37 11.19
CA GLY A 85 6.86 -3.50 10.09
C GLY A 85 6.30 -3.92 8.73
N HIS A 86 6.21 -5.22 8.43
CA HIS A 86 5.54 -5.70 7.22
C HIS A 86 4.05 -5.39 7.24
N VAL A 87 3.36 -5.63 8.35
CA VAL A 87 1.93 -5.26 8.49
C VAL A 87 1.72 -3.76 8.24
N HIS A 88 2.57 -2.92 8.82
CA HIS A 88 2.57 -1.48 8.58
C HIS A 88 2.78 -1.13 7.10
N ASN A 89 3.80 -1.71 6.45
CA ASN A 89 4.09 -1.49 5.04
C ASN A 89 2.96 -1.97 4.11
N MET A 90 2.26 -3.04 4.48
CA MET A 90 1.10 -3.55 3.73
C MET A 90 -0.08 -2.58 3.79
N ALA A 91 -0.39 -2.05 4.98
CA ALA A 91 -1.42 -1.03 5.17
C ALA A 91 -1.03 0.29 4.46
N LEU A 92 0.22 0.73 4.58
CA LEU A 92 0.73 1.91 3.87
C LEU A 92 0.59 1.77 2.35
N ARG A 93 0.88 0.59 1.80
CA ARG A 93 0.72 0.34 0.36
C ARG A 93 -0.74 0.45 -0.08
N LYS A 94 -1.70 0.05 0.76
CA LYS A 94 -3.13 0.22 0.47
C LYS A 94 -3.52 1.69 0.43
N MET A 95 -3.08 2.46 1.43
CA MET A 95 -3.28 3.92 1.47
C MET A 95 -2.67 4.63 0.26
N ILE A 96 -1.42 4.30 -0.12
CA ILE A 96 -0.77 4.87 -1.32
C ILE A 96 -1.56 4.56 -2.59
N LYS A 97 -2.03 3.31 -2.73
CA LYS A 97 -2.82 2.91 -3.91
C LYS A 97 -4.12 3.71 -4.00
N LEU A 98 -4.83 3.87 -2.87
CA LEU A 98 -6.03 4.70 -2.83
C LEU A 98 -5.72 6.14 -3.25
N PHE A 99 -4.70 6.76 -2.66
CA PHE A 99 -4.28 8.12 -3.05
C PHE A 99 -4.00 8.25 -4.54
N LEU A 100 -3.24 7.32 -5.14
CA LEU A 100 -2.92 7.37 -6.57
C LEU A 100 -4.16 7.20 -7.46
N THR A 101 -5.12 6.37 -7.05
CA THR A 101 -6.40 6.23 -7.75
C THR A 101 -7.19 7.55 -7.73
N LEU A 102 -7.30 8.18 -6.56
CA LEU A 102 -8.03 9.44 -6.41
C LEU A 102 -7.35 10.59 -7.13
N LEU A 103 -6.01 10.68 -7.04
CA LEU A 103 -5.23 11.67 -7.77
C LEU A 103 -5.43 11.54 -9.29
N TRP A 104 -5.42 10.30 -9.81
CA TRP A 104 -5.68 10.07 -11.23
C TRP A 104 -7.09 10.51 -11.63
N LEU A 105 -8.10 10.19 -10.82
CA LEU A 105 -9.49 10.57 -11.09
C LEU A 105 -9.64 12.10 -11.13
N SER A 106 -9.24 12.79 -10.05
CA SER A 106 -9.35 14.25 -9.96
C SER A 106 -8.57 14.96 -11.07
N TRP A 107 -7.40 14.45 -11.46
CA TRP A 107 -6.65 15.02 -12.58
C TRP A 107 -7.43 14.84 -13.89
N ARG A 108 -7.89 13.63 -14.20
CA ARG A 108 -8.63 13.35 -15.45
C ARG A 108 -9.87 14.23 -15.58
N GLU A 109 -10.62 14.38 -14.50
CA GLU A 109 -11.81 15.24 -14.45
C GLU A 109 -11.46 16.71 -14.64
N GLY A 110 -10.39 17.19 -13.98
CA GLY A 110 -9.91 18.57 -14.14
C GLY A 110 -9.47 18.92 -15.57
N GLU A 111 -8.99 17.94 -16.34
CA GLU A 111 -8.63 18.09 -17.75
C GLU A 111 -9.80 17.83 -18.72
N GLY A 112 -10.99 17.49 -18.21
CA GLY A 112 -12.15 17.13 -19.04
C GLY A 112 -11.95 15.86 -19.87
N LEU A 113 -11.04 14.98 -19.44
CA LEU A 113 -10.73 13.74 -20.16
C LEU A 113 -11.66 12.61 -19.70
N PRO A 114 -11.99 11.64 -20.56
CA PRO A 114 -12.93 10.58 -20.19
C PRO A 114 -12.41 9.78 -19.00
N THR A 115 -13.27 9.55 -18.01
CA THR A 115 -13.00 8.69 -16.87
C THR A 115 -13.62 7.31 -17.10
N ARG A 116 -13.16 6.35 -16.31
CA ARG A 116 -13.72 5.00 -16.25
C ARG A 116 -14.03 4.71 -14.79
N GLU A 117 -15.06 3.91 -14.56
CA GLU A 117 -15.37 3.41 -13.23
C GLU A 117 -14.14 2.76 -12.58
N PRO A 118 -13.93 2.97 -11.26
CA PRO A 118 -12.85 2.33 -10.55
C PRO A 118 -12.92 0.80 -10.68
N TYR A 119 -11.77 0.16 -10.84
CA TYR A 119 -11.67 -1.31 -10.93
C TYR A 119 -12.51 -2.07 -9.88
N PRO A 120 -12.57 -1.66 -8.59
CA PRO A 120 -13.40 -2.36 -7.61
C PRO A 120 -14.90 -2.35 -7.94
N VAL A 121 -15.41 -1.29 -8.57
CA VAL A 121 -16.82 -1.23 -9.01
C VAL A 121 -17.02 -2.18 -10.17
N GLU A 122 -16.21 -2.01 -11.22
CA GLU A 122 -16.41 -2.70 -12.49
C GLU A 122 -16.12 -4.22 -12.42
N TYR A 123 -15.11 -4.63 -11.65
CA TYR A 123 -14.64 -6.01 -11.66
C TYR A 123 -14.84 -6.75 -10.34
N LEU A 124 -14.99 -6.04 -9.21
CA LEU A 124 -15.16 -6.65 -7.89
C LEU A 124 -16.57 -6.46 -7.31
N GLY A 125 -17.46 -5.75 -8.02
CA GLY A 125 -18.85 -5.54 -7.60
C GLY A 125 -19.00 -4.64 -6.38
N HIS A 126 -18.06 -3.72 -6.14
CA HIS A 126 -18.20 -2.76 -5.04
C HIS A 126 -19.22 -1.67 -5.41
N GLU A 127 -20.26 -1.49 -4.59
CA GLU A 127 -21.34 -0.51 -4.87
C GLU A 127 -20.97 0.93 -4.48
N HIS A 128 -20.00 1.11 -3.58
CA HIS A 128 -19.62 2.41 -3.04
C HIS A 128 -18.11 2.65 -3.21
N PRO A 129 -17.68 3.22 -4.34
CA PRO A 129 -16.28 3.61 -4.51
C PRO A 129 -15.94 4.77 -3.58
N ILE A 130 -14.73 4.73 -3.01
CA ILE A 130 -14.20 5.86 -2.25
C ILE A 130 -13.92 6.99 -3.23
N THR A 131 -14.41 8.19 -2.95
CA THR A 131 -14.28 9.37 -3.81
C THR A 131 -13.20 10.34 -3.31
N PRO A 132 -12.72 11.28 -4.15
CA PRO A 132 -11.79 12.32 -3.70
C PRO A 132 -12.38 13.17 -2.57
N GLU A 133 -13.66 13.52 -2.65
CA GLU A 133 -14.35 14.39 -1.69
C GLU A 133 -14.43 13.78 -0.29
N GLU A 134 -14.57 12.46 -0.19
CA GLU A 134 -14.57 11.73 1.08
C GLU A 134 -13.21 11.71 1.78
N MET A 135 -12.13 11.81 0.99
CA MET A 135 -10.75 11.65 1.48
C MET A 135 -10.01 12.98 1.64
N CYS A 136 -10.61 14.08 1.20
CA CYS A 136 -10.10 15.43 1.42
C CYS A 136 -10.65 15.98 2.75
N ASP A 137 -9.75 16.22 3.70
CA ASP A 137 -10.09 16.90 4.94
C ASP A 137 -10.54 18.35 4.61
N ARG A 138 -11.71 18.78 5.09
CA ARG A 138 -12.22 20.16 4.95
C ARG A 138 -11.75 21.05 6.08
#